data_AF-R9KFV6-F1
#
_entry.id   AF-R9KFV6-F1
#
_cell.length_a   1.000
_cell.length_b   1.000
_cell.length_c   1.000
_cell.angle_alpha   90.00
_cell.angle_beta   90.00
_cell.angle_gamma   90.00
#
_symmetry.space_group_name_H-M   'P 1'
#
loop_
_entity.id
_entity.type
_entity.pdbx_description
1 polymer ?
#
loop_
_entity_poly.entity_id
_entity_poly.type
_entity_poly.pdbx_seq_one_letter_code
_entity_poly.pdbx_strand_id
1 'polypeptide(L)'
;MQPLQPWTKIITNTMRKTDKKGIAIKKSINKVSERRAAYIFTVPAVALLAAFLISPSLQTIRYAFTDYNIMRPDRIVFCGLNNFAELFQDKDFGTAVKNTLYFTVLVVPFQTVLALALALFISSRRKGVSVFRAACKIGVETMRIPKRPKSGNEFYYIYVSMAGSRLPDDDFPRRPAGHFTGTV
;
A
#
# COMPACT_ATOMS: atom_id res chain seq x y z
N MET A 1 -55.52 -10.74 8.46
CA MET A 1 -54.29 -11.52 8.21
C MET A 1 -54.67 -13.00 8.26
N GLN A 2 -54.75 -13.69 7.11
CA GLN A 2 -55.12 -15.11 7.08
C GLN A 2 -53.93 -16.01 7.51
N PRO A 3 -54.14 -17.05 8.34
CA PRO A 3 -53.08 -17.95 8.73
C PRO A 3 -52.68 -18.85 7.55
N LEU A 4 -51.38 -18.89 7.25
CA LEU A 4 -50.79 -19.70 6.18
C LEU A 4 -51.10 -21.19 6.39
N GLN A 5 -51.66 -21.84 5.35
CA GLN A 5 -52.02 -23.25 5.32
C GLN A 5 -50.80 -24.17 5.53
N PRO A 6 -50.92 -25.29 6.26
CA PRO A 6 -49.78 -26.11 6.71
C PRO A 6 -48.93 -26.67 5.56
N TRP A 7 -49.57 -27.03 4.45
CA TRP A 7 -48.90 -27.55 3.26
C TRP A 7 -47.91 -26.58 2.61
N THR A 8 -48.11 -25.26 2.77
CA THR A 8 -47.19 -24.24 2.24
C THR A 8 -45.84 -24.22 2.97
N LYS A 9 -45.81 -24.56 4.26
CA LYS A 9 -44.58 -24.64 5.06
C LYS A 9 -43.71 -25.83 4.64
N ILE A 10 -44.33 -26.92 4.21
CA ILE A 10 -43.61 -28.13 3.79
C ILE A 10 -42.87 -27.86 2.47
N ILE A 11 -43.57 -27.28 1.49
CA ILE A 11 -43.00 -26.96 0.16
C ILE A 11 -41.90 -25.90 0.27
N THR A 12 -42.11 -24.86 1.08
CA THR A 12 -41.06 -23.83 1.26
C THR A 12 -39.83 -24.37 1.97
N ASN A 13 -39.97 -25.29 2.94
CA ASN A 13 -38.84 -25.89 3.63
C ASN A 13 -38.09 -26.92 2.77
N THR A 14 -38.77 -27.67 1.88
CA THR A 14 -38.12 -28.59 0.95
C THR A 14 -37.35 -27.84 -0.14
N MET A 15 -37.95 -26.81 -0.74
CA MET A 15 -37.27 -25.94 -1.72
C MET A 15 -36.02 -25.28 -1.10
N ARG A 16 -36.14 -24.74 0.12
CA ARG A 16 -35.03 -24.10 0.84
C ARG A 16 -33.91 -25.07 1.21
N LYS A 17 -34.23 -26.34 1.53
CA LYS A 17 -33.21 -27.36 1.84
C LYS A 17 -32.40 -27.75 0.61
N THR A 18 -33.06 -27.94 -0.54
CA THR A 18 -32.39 -28.38 -1.77
C THR A 18 -31.47 -27.30 -2.33
N ASP A 19 -31.92 -26.04 -2.34
CA ASP A 19 -31.11 -24.89 -2.78
C ASP A 19 -29.87 -24.67 -1.90
N LYS A 20 -30.04 -24.65 -0.57
CA LYS A 20 -28.91 -24.52 0.37
C LYS A 20 -27.90 -25.66 0.24
N LYS A 21 -28.36 -26.89 -0.01
CA LYS A 21 -27.47 -28.06 -0.17
C LYS A 21 -26.66 -27.95 -1.46
N GLY A 22 -27.28 -27.53 -2.57
CA GLY A 22 -26.61 -27.29 -3.85
C GLY A 22 -25.56 -26.18 -3.77
N ILE A 23 -25.89 -25.06 -3.11
CA ILE A 23 -24.96 -23.93 -2.90
C ILE A 23 -23.78 -24.34 -2.01
N ALA A 24 -24.03 -25.09 -0.93
CA ALA A 24 -22.98 -25.55 -0.01
C ALA A 24 -22.00 -26.52 -0.67
N ILE A 25 -22.50 -27.47 -1.48
CA ILE A 25 -21.67 -28.44 -2.21
C ILE A 25 -20.79 -27.71 -3.23
N LYS A 26 -21.37 -26.85 -4.08
CA LYS A 26 -20.63 -26.08 -5.10
C LYS A 26 -19.54 -25.18 -4.50
N LYS A 27 -19.82 -24.58 -3.33
CA LYS A 27 -18.87 -23.72 -2.62
C LYS A 27 -17.67 -24.49 -2.04
N SER A 28 -17.85 -25.77 -1.68
CA SER A 28 -16.77 -26.61 -1.12
C SER A 28 -15.78 -27.09 -2.20
N ILE A 29 -16.26 -27.39 -3.41
CA ILE A 29 -15.43 -27.90 -4.51
C ILE A 29 -14.52 -26.81 -5.10
N ASN A 30 -15.02 -25.56 -5.19
CA ASN A 30 -14.21 -24.41 -5.61
C ASN A 30 -13.19 -23.95 -4.56
N LYS A 31 -13.43 -24.21 -3.27
CA LYS A 31 -12.55 -23.70 -2.21
C LYS A 31 -11.16 -24.33 -2.22
N VAL A 32 -11.03 -25.57 -2.69
CA VAL A 32 -9.75 -26.30 -2.73
C VAL A 32 -8.91 -25.89 -3.95
N SER A 33 -9.55 -25.66 -5.10
CA SER A 33 -8.86 -25.15 -6.30
C SER A 33 -8.45 -23.68 -6.14
N GLU A 34 -9.29 -22.85 -5.53
CA GLU A 34 -8.97 -21.45 -5.19
C GLU A 34 -7.75 -21.35 -4.26
N ARG A 35 -7.67 -22.21 -3.23
CA ARG A 35 -6.52 -22.25 -2.32
C ARG A 35 -5.22 -22.61 -3.04
N ARG A 36 -5.23 -23.64 -3.91
CA ARG A 36 -4.04 -24.03 -4.68
C ARG A 36 -3.61 -22.95 -5.67
N ALA A 37 -4.56 -22.33 -6.36
CA ALA A 37 -4.28 -21.19 -7.23
C ALA A 37 -3.67 -20.02 -6.44
N ALA A 38 -4.25 -19.69 -5.28
CA ALA A 38 -3.71 -18.64 -4.40
C ALA A 38 -2.27 -18.93 -3.97
N TYR A 39 -1.94 -20.17 -3.60
CA TYR A 39 -0.55 -20.54 -3.28
C TYR A 39 0.37 -20.45 -4.49
N ILE A 40 -0.03 -20.93 -5.67
CA ILE A 40 0.82 -20.87 -6.88
C ILE A 40 1.14 -19.43 -7.28
N PHE A 41 0.22 -18.48 -7.09
CA PHE A 41 0.50 -17.05 -7.35
C PHE A 41 1.22 -16.35 -6.20
N THR A 42 0.98 -16.76 -4.95
CA THR A 42 1.54 -16.09 -3.77
C THR A 42 2.96 -16.57 -3.45
N VAL A 43 3.24 -17.86 -3.62
CA VAL A 43 4.56 -18.47 -3.36
C VAL A 43 5.69 -17.78 -4.13
N PRO A 44 5.62 -17.54 -5.45
CA PRO A 44 6.70 -16.87 -6.17
C PRO A 44 6.87 -15.40 -5.74
N ALA A 45 5.77 -14.70 -5.43
CA ALA A 45 5.84 -13.32 -4.92
C ALA A 45 6.51 -13.26 -3.54
N VAL A 46 6.13 -14.16 -2.63
CA VAL A 46 6.74 -14.26 -1.30
C VAL A 46 8.18 -14.74 -1.38
N ALA A 47 8.48 -15.69 -2.26
CA ALA A 47 9.85 -16.19 -2.46
C ALA A 47 10.78 -15.10 -3.00
N LEU A 48 10.32 -14.29 -3.97
CA LEU A 48 11.09 -13.14 -4.46
C LEU A 48 11.30 -12.09 -3.37
N LEU A 49 10.25 -11.75 -2.62
CA LEU A 49 10.35 -10.81 -1.50
C LEU A 49 11.31 -11.33 -0.42
N ALA A 50 11.18 -12.59 -0.03
CA ALA A 50 12.06 -13.25 0.93
C ALA A 50 13.51 -13.29 0.41
N ALA A 51 13.74 -13.65 -0.85
CA ALA A 51 15.07 -13.64 -1.44
C ALA A 51 15.69 -12.24 -1.43
N PHE A 52 14.90 -11.21 -1.74
CA PHE A 52 15.36 -9.81 -1.73
C PHE A 52 15.66 -9.29 -0.32
N LEU A 53 14.95 -9.74 0.72
CA LEU A 53 15.20 -9.36 2.11
C LEU A 53 16.34 -10.19 2.73
N ILE A 54 16.34 -11.50 2.52
CA ILE A 54 17.26 -12.45 3.13
C ILE A 54 18.65 -12.34 2.48
N SER A 55 18.74 -12.13 1.17
CA SER A 55 20.01 -11.99 0.45
C SER A 55 20.94 -10.92 1.05
N PRO A 56 20.54 -9.63 1.16
CA PRO A 56 21.39 -8.62 1.77
C PRO A 56 21.57 -8.86 3.27
N SER A 57 20.56 -9.34 3.98
CA SER A 57 20.67 -9.64 5.41
C SER A 57 21.74 -10.68 5.70
N LEU A 58 21.79 -11.76 4.90
CA LEU A 58 22.80 -12.80 5.05
C LEU A 58 24.20 -12.27 4.72
N GLN A 59 24.31 -11.39 3.72
CA GLN A 59 25.59 -10.74 3.39
C GLN A 59 26.06 -9.83 4.53
N THR A 60 25.17 -9.05 5.16
CA THR A 60 25.50 -8.24 6.35
C THR A 60 25.95 -9.11 7.50
N ILE A 61 25.29 -10.25 7.75
CA ILE A 61 25.71 -11.19 8.79
C ILE A 61 27.10 -11.75 8.49
N ARG A 62 27.38 -12.15 7.24
CA ARG A 62 28.71 -12.62 6.84
C ARG A 62 29.79 -11.55 7.03
N TYR A 63 29.48 -10.29 6.72
CA TYR A 63 30.38 -9.16 6.97
C TYR A 63 30.54 -8.86 8.45
N ALA A 64 29.54 -9.09 9.30
CA ALA A 64 29.68 -8.89 10.74
C ALA A 64 30.67 -9.88 11.39
N PHE A 65 30.89 -11.07 10.82
CA PHE A 65 31.86 -12.06 11.30
C PHE A 65 33.25 -11.96 10.64
N THR A 66 33.40 -11.11 9.62
CA THR A 66 34.65 -10.98 8.86
C THR A 66 35.21 -9.58 9.06
N ASP A 67 36.50 -9.44 9.34
CA ASP A 67 37.13 -8.12 9.32
C ASP A 67 37.21 -7.65 7.87
N TYR A 68 36.26 -6.79 7.48
CA TYR A 68 36.17 -6.24 6.14
C TYR A 68 36.40 -4.72 6.21
N ASN A 69 37.66 -4.33 6.04
CA ASN A 69 38.04 -2.93 6.00
C ASN A 69 38.10 -2.43 4.55
N ILE A 70 37.19 -1.51 4.18
CA ILE A 70 37.12 -0.90 2.84
C ILE A 70 38.42 -0.17 2.47
N MET A 71 39.19 0.31 3.46
CA MET A 71 40.45 1.03 3.23
C MET A 71 41.69 0.12 3.15
N ARG A 72 41.57 -1.17 3.49
CA ARG A 72 42.66 -2.17 3.37
C ARG A 72 42.12 -3.49 2.81
N PRO A 73 41.95 -3.61 1.48
CA PRO A 73 41.37 -4.78 0.83
C PRO A 73 42.21 -6.06 0.94
N ASP A 74 43.49 -5.96 1.34
CA ASP A 74 44.44 -7.07 1.35
C ASP A 74 44.39 -7.94 2.62
N ARG A 75 43.56 -7.60 3.61
CA ARG A 75 43.44 -8.34 4.88
C ARG A 75 41.99 -8.69 5.21
N ILE A 76 41.38 -9.52 4.37
CA ILE A 76 40.10 -10.17 4.72
C ILE A 76 40.43 -11.32 5.69
N VAL A 77 40.33 -11.07 6.99
CA VAL A 77 40.56 -12.10 8.02
C VAL A 77 39.22 -12.50 8.64
N PHE A 78 38.95 -13.81 8.66
CA PHE A 78 37.77 -14.34 9.34
C PHE A 78 38.00 -14.31 10.86
N CYS A 79 37.71 -13.18 11.48
CA CYS A 79 37.94 -12.94 12.91
C CYS A 79 36.84 -13.50 13.82
N GLY A 80 35.73 -14.00 13.25
CA GLY A 80 34.66 -14.65 14.01
C GLY A 80 34.08 -13.74 15.09
N LEU A 81 34.16 -14.15 16.35
CA LEU A 81 33.66 -13.41 17.52
C LEU A 81 34.63 -12.35 18.05
N ASN A 82 35.89 -12.33 17.59
CA ASN A 82 36.88 -11.38 18.09
C ASN A 82 36.56 -9.93 17.68
N ASN A 83 35.97 -9.75 16.48
CA ASN A 83 35.49 -8.46 15.98
C ASN A 83 34.44 -7.86 16.93
N PHE A 84 33.50 -8.67 17.42
CA PHE A 84 32.51 -8.24 18.41
C PHE A 84 33.16 -7.87 19.75
N ALA A 85 34.13 -8.66 20.23
CA ALA A 85 34.81 -8.37 21.50
C ALA A 85 35.56 -7.03 21.45
N GLU A 86 36.21 -6.71 20.33
CA GLU A 86 36.90 -5.43 20.10
C GLU A 86 35.90 -4.27 20.00
N LEU A 87 34.80 -4.43 19.27
CA LEU A 87 33.69 -3.47 19.20
C LEU A 87 33.07 -3.15 20.57
N PHE A 88 32.90 -4.15 21.44
CA PHE A 88 32.34 -3.95 22.78
C PHE A 88 33.32 -3.26 23.75
N GLN A 89 34.63 -3.33 23.49
CA GLN A 89 35.65 -2.60 24.26
C GLN A 89 35.83 -1.15 23.79
N ASP A 90 35.34 -0.82 22.59
CA ASP A 90 35.37 0.54 22.07
C ASP A 90 34.36 1.44 22.80
N LYS A 91 34.85 2.57 23.32
CA LYS A 91 34.05 3.58 24.03
C LYS A 91 33.07 4.29 23.09
N ASP A 92 33.42 4.41 21.81
CA ASP A 92 32.59 5.08 20.82
C ASP A 92 31.36 4.24 20.48
N PHE A 93 31.51 2.91 20.39
CA PHE A 93 30.40 1.98 20.20
C PHE A 93 29.38 2.07 21.34
N GLY A 94 29.85 2.06 22.60
CA GLY A 94 28.98 2.19 23.77
C GLY A 94 28.24 3.53 23.82
N THR A 95 28.90 4.61 23.38
CA THR A 95 28.30 5.95 23.30
C THR A 95 27.24 6.02 22.19
N ALA A 96 27.53 5.45 21.01
CA ALA A 96 26.59 5.37 19.90
C ALA A 96 25.33 4.57 20.27
N VAL A 97 25.49 3.39 20.89
CA VAL A 97 24.37 2.55 21.34
C VAL A 97 23.50 3.28 22.36
N LYS A 98 24.10 3.94 23.35
CA LYS A 98 23.36 4.73 24.35
C LYS A 98 22.59 5.88 23.69
N ASN A 99 23.21 6.57 22.73
CA ASN A 99 22.56 7.69 22.03
C ASN A 99 21.38 7.22 21.18
N THR A 100 21.54 6.12 20.41
CA THR A 100 20.45 5.52 19.64
C THR A 100 19.33 5.01 20.54
N LEU A 101 19.66 4.39 21.67
CA LEU A 101 18.67 3.91 22.62
C LEU A 101 17.92 5.07 23.26
N TYR A 102 18.62 6.10 23.71
CA TYR A 102 18.02 7.30 24.28
C TYR A 102 17.09 8.00 23.27
N PHE A 103 17.57 8.17 22.03
CA PHE A 103 16.76 8.71 20.93
C PHE A 103 15.51 7.86 20.68
N THR A 104 15.65 6.54 20.57
CA THR A 104 14.51 5.64 20.30
C THR A 104 13.50 5.66 21.44
N VAL A 105 13.96 5.57 22.68
CA VAL A 105 13.10 5.58 23.88
C VAL A 105 12.38 6.92 24.05
N LEU A 106 12.92 8.02 23.56
CA LEU A 106 12.24 9.33 23.60
C LEU A 106 11.30 9.52 22.41
N VAL A 107 11.79 9.23 21.20
CA VAL A 107 11.06 9.48 19.95
C VAL A 107 9.87 8.54 19.79
N VAL A 108 10.00 7.26 20.14
CA VAL A 108 8.91 6.27 19.98
C VAL A 108 7.68 6.61 20.83
N PRO A 109 7.76 6.88 22.13
CA PRO A 109 6.59 7.30 22.89
C PRO A 109 6.09 8.67 22.42
N PHE A 110 6.99 9.61 22.13
CA PHE A 110 6.60 10.95 21.64
C PHE A 110 5.77 10.87 20.35
N GLN A 111 6.21 10.10 19.35
CA GLN A 111 5.43 9.90 18.12
C GLN A 111 4.10 9.20 18.38
N THR A 112 4.05 8.24 19.32
CA THR A 112 2.79 7.53 19.65
C THR A 112 1.80 8.46 20.35
N VAL A 113 2.26 9.29 21.28
CA VAL A 113 1.42 10.28 21.97
C VAL A 113 0.92 11.32 20.97
N LEU A 114 1.78 11.81 20.07
CA LEU A 114 1.38 12.76 19.04
C LEU A 114 0.38 12.16 18.05
N ALA A 115 0.61 10.93 17.61
CA ALA A 115 -0.30 10.20 16.72
C ALA A 115 -1.65 9.94 17.41
N LEU A 116 -1.65 9.57 18.69
CA LEU A 116 -2.86 9.35 19.47
C LEU A 116 -3.63 10.67 19.72
N ALA A 117 -2.92 11.75 20.05
CA ALA A 117 -3.51 13.07 20.22
C ALA A 117 -4.16 13.55 18.91
N LEU A 118 -3.48 13.38 17.77
CA LEU A 118 -4.02 13.70 16.46
C LEU A 118 -5.22 12.82 16.11
N ALA A 119 -5.16 11.51 16.40
CA ALA A 119 -6.26 10.58 16.19
C ALA A 119 -7.49 10.95 17.02
N LEU A 120 -7.32 11.31 18.29
CA LEU A 120 -8.40 11.77 19.16
C LEU A 120 -8.97 13.12 18.71
N PHE A 121 -8.12 14.05 18.28
CA PHE A 121 -8.55 15.35 17.75
C PHE A 121 -9.40 15.18 16.47
N ILE A 122 -8.97 14.29 15.56
CA ILE A 122 -9.70 13.93 14.35
C ILE A 122 -11.00 13.19 14.69
N SER A 123 -10.97 12.25 15.65
CA SER A 123 -12.13 11.46 16.05
C SER A 123 -13.19 12.31 16.77
N SER A 124 -12.77 13.28 17.57
CA SER A 124 -13.67 14.18 18.30
C SER A 124 -14.35 15.20 17.39
N ARG A 125 -13.74 15.57 16.26
CA ARG A 125 -14.36 16.44 15.25
C ARG A 125 -14.85 15.59 14.08
N ARG A 126 -16.16 15.35 13.98
CA ARG A 126 -16.81 14.76 12.77
C ARG A 126 -16.42 15.43 11.43
N LYS A 127 -15.80 16.62 11.46
CA LYS A 127 -15.31 17.37 10.29
C LYS A 127 -13.81 17.16 9.96
N GLY A 128 -12.97 16.64 10.87
CA GLY A 128 -11.53 16.46 10.66
C GLY A 128 -11.19 15.28 9.74
N VAL A 129 -11.98 14.22 9.80
CA VAL A 129 -11.86 13.04 8.91
C VAL A 129 -12.04 13.42 7.44
N SER A 130 -12.85 14.44 7.13
CA SER A 130 -13.05 14.91 5.76
C SER A 130 -11.78 15.52 5.17
N VAL A 131 -11.00 16.26 5.96
CA VAL A 131 -9.76 16.91 5.49
C VAL A 131 -8.65 15.90 5.33
N PHE A 132 -8.48 14.96 6.28
CA PHE A 132 -7.48 13.89 6.15
C PHE A 132 -7.82 12.94 5.00
N ARG A 133 -9.10 12.56 4.85
CA ARG A 133 -9.56 11.75 3.73
C ARG A 133 -9.40 12.49 2.40
N ALA A 134 -9.62 13.81 2.34
CA ALA A 134 -9.37 14.62 1.16
C ALA A 134 -7.87 14.75 0.86
N ALA A 135 -7.01 15.00 1.85
CA ALA A 135 -5.56 15.13 1.66
C ALA A 135 -4.92 13.81 1.21
N CYS A 136 -5.27 12.67 1.83
CA CYS A 136 -4.84 11.36 1.37
C CYS A 136 -5.36 11.05 -0.05
N LYS A 137 -6.59 11.47 -0.40
CA LYS A 137 -7.12 11.27 -1.75
C LYS A 137 -6.43 12.17 -2.77
N ILE A 138 -6.19 13.43 -2.44
CA ILE A 138 -5.53 14.39 -3.33
C ILE A 138 -4.08 13.94 -3.54
N GLY A 139 -3.33 13.60 -2.50
CA GLY A 139 -1.95 13.12 -2.66
C GLY A 139 -1.81 11.91 -3.60
N VAL A 140 -2.79 11.01 -3.61
CA VAL A 140 -2.78 9.81 -4.46
C VAL A 140 -3.41 10.06 -5.84
N GLU A 141 -4.50 10.81 -5.92
CA GLU A 141 -5.26 11.03 -7.16
C GLU A 141 -4.60 12.09 -8.05
N THR A 142 -3.88 13.06 -7.49
CA THR A 142 -3.16 14.07 -8.29
C THR A 142 -2.03 13.44 -9.12
N MET A 143 -1.54 12.26 -8.72
CA MET A 143 -0.59 11.48 -9.51
C MET A 143 -1.25 10.59 -10.57
N ARG A 144 -2.57 10.46 -10.55
CA ARG A 144 -3.34 9.73 -11.56
C ARG A 144 -3.63 10.69 -12.72
N ILE A 145 -2.63 10.85 -13.58
CA ILE A 145 -2.79 11.48 -14.90
C ILE A 145 -4.08 10.92 -15.54
N PRO A 146 -5.02 11.75 -16.00
CA PRO A 146 -6.22 11.27 -16.67
C PRO A 146 -5.80 10.46 -17.90
N LYS A 147 -5.95 9.14 -17.82
CA LYS A 147 -5.66 8.25 -18.94
C LYS A 147 -6.84 8.31 -19.90
N ARG A 148 -6.61 9.02 -21.02
CA ARG A 148 -7.43 9.21 -22.23
C ARG A 148 -8.17 10.56 -22.29
N PRO A 149 -7.64 11.53 -23.04
CA PRO A 149 -8.46 12.65 -23.52
C PRO A 149 -9.50 12.13 -24.51
N LYS A 150 -10.72 12.68 -24.41
CA LYS A 150 -11.87 12.19 -25.19
C LYS A 150 -12.01 12.89 -26.54
N SER A 151 -11.20 13.90 -26.82
CA SER A 151 -11.20 14.65 -28.08
C SER A 151 -9.80 15.17 -28.41
N GLY A 152 -9.47 15.23 -29.71
CA GLY A 152 -8.15 15.62 -30.21
C GLY A 152 -7.71 17.04 -29.82
N ASN A 153 -8.64 17.95 -29.53
CA ASN A 153 -8.34 19.31 -29.08
C ASN A 153 -8.12 19.43 -27.56
N GLU A 154 -8.52 18.44 -26.74
CA GLU A 154 -8.28 18.44 -25.29
C GLU A 154 -6.81 18.14 -24.95
N PHE A 155 -6.11 17.42 -25.82
CA PHE A 155 -4.66 17.19 -25.69
C PHE A 155 -3.87 18.51 -25.67
N TYR A 156 -4.27 19.48 -26.50
CA TYR A 156 -3.54 20.73 -26.66
C TYR A 156 -3.54 21.56 -25.37
N TYR A 157 -4.68 21.63 -24.68
CA TYR A 157 -4.82 22.32 -23.40
C TYR A 157 -4.02 21.64 -22.26
N ILE A 158 -3.94 20.31 -22.26
CA ILE A 158 -3.18 19.55 -21.26
C ILE A 158 -1.67 19.77 -21.43
N TYR A 159 -1.18 19.78 -22.68
CA TYR A 159 0.23 20.05 -22.97
C TYR A 159 0.64 21.48 -22.61
N VAL A 160 -0.17 22.48 -22.97
CA VAL A 160 0.11 23.90 -22.64
C VAL A 160 0.02 24.16 -21.14
N SER A 161 -0.91 23.53 -20.42
CA SER A 161 -1.01 23.63 -18.97
C SER A 161 0.18 22.97 -18.24
N MET A 162 0.81 21.94 -18.82
CA MET A 162 2.04 21.33 -18.28
C MET A 162 3.29 22.15 -18.59
N ALA A 163 3.34 22.84 -19.73
CA ALA A 163 4.49 23.64 -20.14
C ALA A 163 4.65 24.95 -19.35
N GLY A 164 3.66 25.33 -18.53
CA GLY A 164 3.72 26.53 -17.67
C GLY A 164 3.81 27.85 -18.44
N SER A 165 3.71 27.81 -19.77
CA SER A 165 3.78 28.96 -20.66
C SER A 165 2.42 29.66 -20.72
N ARG A 166 2.39 30.97 -20.46
CA ARG A 166 1.20 31.82 -20.62
C ARG A 166 0.74 31.78 -22.08
N LEU A 167 -0.55 31.50 -22.29
CA LEU A 167 -1.21 31.51 -23.59
C LEU A 167 -1.10 32.92 -24.23
N PRO A 168 -0.77 33.04 -25.53
CA PRO A 168 -1.10 34.23 -26.31
C PRO A 168 -2.62 34.24 -26.51
N ASP A 169 -3.31 35.29 -26.04
CA ASP A 169 -4.78 35.38 -26.00
C ASP A 169 -5.47 35.37 -27.38
N ASP A 170 -4.71 35.43 -28.47
CA ASP A 170 -5.25 35.69 -29.82
C ASP A 170 -5.52 34.43 -30.67
N ASP A 171 -5.13 33.23 -30.21
CA ASP A 171 -5.17 32.01 -31.05
C ASP A 171 -6.04 30.88 -30.47
N PHE A 172 -7.18 31.23 -29.87
CA PHE A 172 -8.18 30.23 -29.48
C PHE A 172 -8.85 29.67 -30.74
N PRO A 173 -8.74 28.35 -31.03
CA PRO A 173 -9.57 27.74 -32.05
C PRO A 173 -11.03 27.85 -31.59
N ARG A 174 -11.76 28.80 -32.19
CA ARG A 174 -13.19 29.00 -31.94
C ARG A 174 -13.89 27.67 -32.18
N ARG A 175 -14.65 27.19 -31.20
CA ARG A 175 -15.53 26.02 -31.38
C ARG A 175 -16.30 26.22 -32.69
N PRO A 176 -16.35 25.24 -33.62
CA PRO A 176 -17.34 25.31 -34.68
C PRO A 176 -18.70 25.34 -33.98
N ALA A 177 -19.49 26.37 -34.26
CA ALA A 177 -20.82 26.57 -33.71
C ALA A 177 -21.75 25.46 -34.23
N GLY A 178 -21.73 24.32 -33.55
CA GLY A 178 -22.63 23.20 -33.79
C GLY A 178 -24.04 23.60 -33.36
N HIS A 179 -24.94 23.55 -34.34
CA HIS A 179 -26.36 23.86 -34.28
C HIS A 179 -27.06 23.44 -32.98
N PHE A 180 -27.70 24.41 -32.33
CA PHE A 180 -28.84 24.15 -31.45
C PHE A 180 -30.02 23.73 -32.34
N THR A 181 -30.17 22.44 -32.60
CA THR A 181 -31.44 21.89 -33.08
C THR A 181 -32.33 21.63 -31.87
N GLY A 182 -33.41 22.39 -31.77
CA GLY A 182 -34.47 22.13 -30.81
C GLY A 182 -35.23 20.86 -31.14
N THR A 183 -35.71 20.17 -30.11
CA THR A 183 -36.95 19.38 -30.15
C THR A 183 -37.35 19.07 -28.70
N VAL A 184 -38.53 19.58 -28.33
CA VAL A 184 -39.50 19.17 -27.29
C VAL A 184 -39.03 18.33 -26.11
#